data_AF-A0A9W7EQT9-F1
#
_entry.id   AF-A0A9W7EQT9-F1
#
_cell.length_a   1.000
_cell.length_b   1.000
_cell.length_c   1.000
_cell.angle_alpha   90.00
_cell.angle_beta   90.00
_cell.angle_gamma   90.00
#
_symmetry.space_group_name_H-M   'P 1'
#
loop_
_entity.id
_entity.type
_entity.pdbx_description
1 polymer ?
#
loop_
_entity_poly.entity_id
_entity_poly.type
_entity_poly.pdbx_seq_one_letter_code
_entity_poly.pdbx_strand_id
1 'polypeptide(L)'
;MDKLKATFEVYEGTKKYHNFTNGKSFPDPSARRYMMKFKPVETGVVYGANGMEWIAVAVTGQAFLLHQIRKMVSLGVDVVRGVLSEEQMTQSFNDGTMKLSIAPSQGLFLDMSYFDLACSRENFAHDKLEWGENGSDATRRWEEFKREKIVNHILAEEANERNFLKYMYHQENFFTTPGVYKFYAGQMNNGTDWEAAAGGGGGAGRGADSKEEMTTTMASTT
;
A
#
# COMPACT_ATOMS: atom_id res chain seq x y z
N MET A 1 -16.09 10.07 -3.81
CA MET A 1 -14.69 10.10 -4.30
C MET A 1 -13.80 11.02 -3.49
N ASP A 2 -14.20 12.27 -3.21
CA ASP A 2 -13.33 13.23 -2.50
C ASP A 2 -12.88 12.79 -1.11
N LYS A 3 -13.78 12.20 -0.32
CA LYS A 3 -13.44 11.63 1.00
C LYS A 3 -12.33 10.57 0.89
N LEU A 4 -12.41 9.68 -0.10
CA LEU A 4 -11.41 8.64 -0.34
C LEU A 4 -10.04 9.23 -0.71
N LYS A 5 -10.04 10.25 -1.57
CA LYS A 5 -8.83 10.99 -1.94
C LYS A 5 -8.19 11.65 -0.71
N ALA A 6 -8.96 12.41 0.06
CA ALA A 6 -8.47 13.07 1.27
C ALA A 6 -7.93 12.05 2.30
N THR A 7 -8.60 10.91 2.47
CA THR A 7 -8.12 9.82 3.34
C THR A 7 -6.78 9.28 2.87
N PHE A 8 -6.57 9.03 1.57
CA PHE A 8 -5.28 8.51 1.09
C PHE A 8 -4.15 9.53 1.12
N GLU A 9 -4.45 10.82 0.98
CA GLU A 9 -3.46 11.88 1.11
C GLU A 9 -2.84 11.93 2.52
N VAL A 10 -3.54 11.42 3.54
CA VAL A 10 -2.96 11.25 4.90
C VAL A 10 -1.77 10.30 4.90
N TYR A 11 -1.59 9.41 3.91
CA TYR A 11 -0.39 8.57 3.86
C TYR A 11 0.86 9.31 3.37
N GLU A 12 0.70 10.43 2.66
CA GLU A 12 1.79 11.14 1.99
C GLU A 12 2.82 11.70 2.99
N GLY A 13 4.08 11.77 2.56
CA GLY A 13 5.22 12.18 3.37
C GLY A 13 5.94 11.02 4.07
N THR A 14 6.86 11.36 4.96
CA THR A 14 7.68 10.39 5.70
C THR A 14 7.02 10.05 7.03
N LYS A 15 6.61 8.78 7.20
CA LYS A 15 5.92 8.30 8.42
C LYS A 15 6.49 6.98 8.92
N LYS A 16 6.13 6.58 10.15
CA LYS A 16 6.47 5.27 10.72
C LYS A 16 5.42 4.24 10.33
N TYR A 17 5.79 3.29 9.50
CA TYR A 17 4.89 2.27 8.96
C TYR A 17 5.00 0.93 9.71
N HIS A 18 5.43 0.92 10.98
CA HIS A 18 5.61 -0.29 11.78
C HIS A 18 4.32 -1.10 11.95
N ASN A 19 3.17 -0.42 12.14
CA ASN A 19 1.85 -1.06 12.21
C ASN A 19 1.38 -1.64 10.86
N PHE A 20 1.97 -1.18 9.76
CA PHE A 20 1.65 -1.58 8.39
C PHE A 20 2.48 -2.76 7.90
N THR A 21 3.24 -3.42 8.77
CA THR A 21 3.94 -4.67 8.46
C THR A 21 3.91 -5.58 9.68
N ASN A 22 4.42 -6.80 9.53
CA ASN A 22 4.69 -7.67 10.66
C ASN A 22 6.20 -7.60 10.99
N GLY A 23 6.57 -7.84 12.25
CA GLY A 23 7.98 -7.94 12.66
C GLY A 23 8.74 -6.61 12.78
N LYS A 24 8.03 -5.47 12.85
CA LYS A 24 8.65 -4.15 13.10
C LYS A 24 8.06 -3.51 14.35
N SER A 25 8.92 -2.99 15.21
CA SER A 25 8.55 -2.20 16.38
C SER A 25 8.52 -0.70 16.06
N PHE A 26 7.77 0.08 16.84
CA PHE A 26 7.67 1.53 16.62
C PHE A 26 8.99 2.32 16.73
N PRO A 27 10.02 1.88 17.48
CA PRO A 27 11.33 2.54 17.47
C PRO A 27 12.21 2.18 16.26
N ASP A 28 11.88 1.11 15.51
CA ASP A 28 12.73 0.62 14.42
C ASP A 28 12.82 1.68 13.29
N PRO A 29 14.00 2.28 13.05
CA PRO A 29 14.14 3.32 12.02
C PRO A 29 13.88 2.78 10.61
N SER A 30 14.07 1.47 10.39
CA SER A 30 13.80 0.81 9.11
C SER A 30 12.31 0.60 8.85
N ALA A 31 11.42 0.98 9.78
CA ALA A 31 9.98 1.06 9.54
C ALA A 31 9.54 2.40 8.92
N ARG A 32 10.44 3.39 8.79
CA ARG A 32 10.11 4.67 8.16
C ARG A 32 10.04 4.52 6.65
N ARG A 33 8.97 5.03 6.04
CA ARG A 33 8.80 5.08 4.58
C ARG A 33 8.34 6.45 4.14
N TYR A 34 8.78 6.84 2.95
CA TYR A 34 8.33 8.04 2.28
C TYR A 34 7.33 7.67 1.19
N MET A 35 6.10 8.16 1.38
CA MET A 35 5.02 8.01 0.41
C MET A 35 4.94 9.29 -0.42
N MET A 36 5.12 9.17 -1.73
CA MET A 36 5.13 10.33 -2.63
C MET A 36 3.72 10.73 -3.01
N LYS A 37 2.89 9.75 -3.40
CA LYS A 37 1.51 10.00 -3.79
C LYS A 37 0.66 8.77 -3.48
N PHE A 38 -0.55 8.98 -2.99
CA PHE A 38 -1.53 7.92 -2.89
C PHE A 38 -2.92 8.48 -3.20
N LYS A 39 -3.50 8.08 -4.34
CA LYS A 39 -4.77 8.66 -4.81
C LYS A 39 -5.60 7.66 -5.62
N PRO A 40 -6.94 7.79 -5.60
CA PRO A 40 -7.77 7.17 -6.61
C PRO A 40 -7.39 7.68 -8.01
N VAL A 41 -7.41 6.79 -9.00
CA VAL A 41 -7.22 7.16 -10.40
C VAL A 41 -8.51 7.83 -10.88
N GLU A 42 -8.42 9.06 -11.39
CA GLU A 42 -9.59 9.90 -11.71
C GLU A 42 -10.50 9.29 -12.80
N THR A 43 -9.91 8.57 -13.75
CA THR A 43 -10.63 7.80 -14.79
C THR A 43 -10.83 6.32 -14.40
N GLY A 44 -10.57 5.98 -13.14
CA GLY A 44 -10.38 4.61 -12.66
C GLY A 44 -11.64 3.88 -12.23
N VAL A 45 -12.83 4.42 -12.51
CA VAL A 45 -14.08 3.67 -12.33
C VAL A 45 -14.21 2.68 -13.48
N VAL A 46 -13.88 1.42 -13.21
CA VAL A 46 -14.05 0.35 -14.19
C VAL A 46 -15.40 -0.31 -13.96
N TYR A 47 -16.26 -0.26 -14.98
CA TYR A 47 -17.51 -0.99 -14.99
C TYR A 47 -17.24 -2.45 -15.35
N GLY A 48 -17.37 -3.34 -14.37
CA GLY A 48 -17.32 -4.77 -14.61
C GLY A 48 -18.56 -5.25 -15.34
N ALA A 49 -18.44 -6.38 -16.05
CA ALA A 49 -19.53 -6.98 -16.85
C ALA A 49 -20.81 -7.30 -16.04
N ASN A 50 -20.70 -7.36 -14.70
CA ASN A 50 -21.80 -7.70 -13.80
C ASN A 50 -22.46 -6.47 -13.15
N GLY A 51 -22.18 -5.25 -13.64
CA GLY A 51 -22.66 -4.01 -13.04
C GLY A 51 -21.93 -3.59 -11.76
N MET A 52 -20.79 -4.23 -11.44
CA MET A 52 -19.94 -3.85 -10.32
C MET A 52 -19.01 -2.70 -10.73
N GLU A 53 -18.89 -1.69 -9.88
CA GLU A 53 -17.96 -0.58 -10.05
C GLU A 53 -16.67 -0.83 -9.27
N TRP A 54 -15.54 -0.60 -9.93
CA TRP A 54 -14.22 -0.77 -9.34
C TRP A 54 -13.51 0.57 -9.31
N ILE A 55 -12.85 0.89 -8.20
CA ILE A 55 -12.03 2.09 -8.07
C ILE A 55 -10.57 1.67 -8.11
N ALA A 56 -9.88 2.02 -9.20
CA ALA A 56 -8.43 1.90 -9.26
C ALA A 56 -7.77 2.97 -8.38
N VAL A 57 -6.74 2.58 -7.62
CA VAL A 57 -5.98 3.45 -6.73
C VAL A 57 -4.50 3.27 -7.03
N ALA A 58 -3.80 4.37 -7.27
CA ALA A 58 -2.37 4.38 -7.54
C ALA A 58 -1.60 4.85 -6.30
N VAL A 59 -0.51 4.16 -5.98
CA VAL A 59 0.40 4.51 -4.89
C VAL A 59 1.83 4.55 -5.40
N THR A 60 2.52 5.66 -5.15
CA THR A 60 3.93 5.87 -5.50
C THR A 60 4.72 6.07 -4.21
N GLY A 61 5.74 5.25 -4.01
CA GLY A 61 6.60 5.31 -2.83
C GLY A 61 8.06 5.03 -3.18
N GLN A 62 8.97 5.40 -2.27
CA GLN A 62 10.39 5.04 -2.40
C GLN A 62 10.64 3.55 -2.19
N ALA A 63 9.94 2.95 -1.24
CA ALA A 63 10.03 1.53 -0.94
C ALA A 63 8.78 1.13 -0.14
N PHE A 64 8.45 -0.15 -0.19
CA PHE A 64 7.33 -0.70 0.58
C PHE A 64 7.83 -1.80 1.53
N LEU A 65 7.23 -1.86 2.71
CA LEU A 65 7.34 -2.98 3.64
C LEU A 65 6.38 -4.11 3.20
N LEU A 66 6.63 -5.32 3.70
CA LEU A 66 5.76 -6.46 3.46
C LEU A 66 4.33 -6.16 3.93
N HIS A 67 3.36 -6.39 3.04
CA HIS A 67 1.93 -6.12 3.26
C HIS A 67 1.53 -4.65 3.48
N GLN A 68 2.46 -3.70 3.38
CA GLN A 68 2.21 -2.29 3.68
C GLN A 68 1.01 -1.73 2.94
N ILE A 69 1.00 -1.84 1.61
CA ILE A 69 -0.06 -1.28 0.77
C ILE A 69 -1.40 -1.94 1.09
N ARG A 70 -1.43 -3.27 1.28
CA ARG A 70 -2.66 -4.00 1.62
C ARG A 70 -3.25 -3.56 2.96
N LYS A 71 -2.41 -3.24 3.96
CA LYS A 71 -2.84 -2.67 5.24
C LYS A 71 -3.27 -1.21 5.13
N MET A 72 -2.61 -0.41 4.29
CA MET A 72 -3.00 0.98 4.04
C MET A 72 -4.37 1.06 3.34
N VAL A 73 -4.58 0.24 2.30
CA VAL A 73 -5.84 0.10 1.58
C VAL A 73 -6.97 -0.27 2.55
N SER A 74 -6.75 -1.30 3.38
CA SER A 74 -7.72 -1.72 4.40
C SER A 74 -8.09 -0.59 5.36
N LEU A 75 -7.10 0.06 5.97
CA LEU A 75 -7.34 1.13 6.94
C LEU A 75 -8.07 2.33 6.31
N GLY A 76 -7.67 2.75 5.09
CA GLY A 76 -8.33 3.85 4.41
C GLY A 76 -9.78 3.55 4.02
N VAL A 77 -10.09 2.32 3.61
CA VAL A 77 -11.49 1.90 3.34
C VAL A 77 -12.34 1.98 4.61
N ASP A 78 -11.81 1.51 5.74
CA ASP A 78 -12.54 1.52 7.01
C ASP A 78 -12.77 2.94 7.53
N VAL A 79 -11.84 3.88 7.28
CA VAL A 79 -12.05 5.32 7.57
C VAL A 79 -13.14 5.92 6.68
N VAL A 80 -13.11 5.63 5.38
CA VAL A 80 -14.09 6.18 4.43
C VAL A 80 -15.51 5.69 4.74
N ARG A 81 -15.65 4.43 5.14
CA ARG A 81 -16.92 3.82 5.57
C ARG A 81 -17.40 4.30 6.95
N GLY A 82 -16.57 5.03 7.69
CA GLY A 82 -16.91 5.55 9.01
C GLY A 82 -16.77 4.53 10.14
N VAL A 83 -16.12 3.39 9.90
CA VAL A 83 -15.75 2.43 10.94
C VAL A 83 -14.68 3.04 11.86
N LEU A 84 -13.75 3.79 11.28
CA LEU A 84 -12.66 4.44 11.99
C LEU A 84 -12.65 5.94 11.72
N SER A 85 -12.17 6.70 12.69
CA SER A 85 -11.92 8.13 12.54
C SER A 85 -10.57 8.40 11.86
N GLU A 86 -10.44 9.57 11.23
CA GLU A 86 -9.17 10.06 10.70
C GLU A 86 -8.10 10.23 11.81
N GLU A 87 -8.54 10.48 13.05
CA GLU A 87 -7.65 10.52 14.21
C GLU A 87 -7.01 9.15 14.47
N GLN A 88 -7.81 8.07 14.49
CA GLN A 88 -7.30 6.71 14.65
C GLN A 88 -6.35 6.32 13.52
N MET A 89 -6.65 6.76 12.28
CA MET A 89 -5.72 6.59 11.16
C MET A 89 -4.39 7.30 11.41
N THR A 90 -4.42 8.53 11.94
CA THR A 90 -3.19 9.28 12.26
C THR A 90 -2.43 8.62 13.42
N GLN A 91 -3.14 8.09 14.42
CA GLN A 91 -2.55 7.33 15.52
C GLN A 91 -1.80 6.07 15.05
N SER A 92 -2.14 5.51 13.88
CA SER A 92 -1.42 4.35 13.30
C SER A 92 0.07 4.59 13.10
N PHE A 93 0.51 5.84 12.97
CA PHE A 93 1.91 6.23 12.76
C PHE A 93 2.64 6.61 14.06
N ASN A 94 1.94 6.67 15.18
CA ASN A 94 2.49 7.08 16.48
C ASN A 94 3.23 5.93 17.16
N ASP A 95 3.88 6.27 18.27
CA ASP A 95 4.62 5.34 19.11
C ASP A 95 3.64 4.44 19.87
N GLY A 96 3.29 3.33 19.23
CA GLY A 96 2.35 2.36 19.76
C GLY A 96 1.97 1.32 18.71
N THR A 97 1.28 0.28 19.19
CA THR A 97 0.87 -0.85 18.38
C THR A 97 -0.60 -0.72 18.03
N MET A 98 -0.91 -0.88 16.75
CA MET A 98 -2.28 -1.00 16.26
C MET A 98 -2.34 -2.14 15.24
N LYS A 99 -3.19 -3.13 15.54
CA LYS A 99 -3.42 -4.25 14.63
C LYS A 99 -4.33 -3.79 13.49
N LEU A 100 -3.78 -3.82 12.27
CA LEU A 100 -4.49 -3.50 11.04
C LEU A 100 -4.90 -4.77 10.30
N SER A 101 -6.09 -4.74 9.70
CA SER A 101 -6.52 -5.76 8.76
C SER A 101 -5.72 -5.69 7.46
N ILE A 102 -5.72 -6.79 6.71
CA ILE A 102 -4.96 -6.93 5.46
C ILE A 102 -5.96 -7.17 4.34
N ALA A 103 -6.07 -6.23 3.40
CA ALA A 103 -6.91 -6.40 2.21
C ALA A 103 -6.41 -7.60 1.36
N PRO A 104 -7.25 -8.24 0.52
CA PRO A 104 -6.82 -9.29 -0.40
C PRO A 104 -5.70 -8.83 -1.36
N SER A 105 -4.91 -9.76 -1.87
CA SER A 105 -3.78 -9.45 -2.78
C SER A 105 -4.17 -9.40 -4.25
N GLN A 106 -5.31 -9.98 -4.63
CA GLN A 106 -5.75 -10.20 -6.00
C GLN A 106 -5.87 -8.90 -6.81
N GLY A 107 -6.21 -7.80 -6.16
CA GLY A 107 -6.33 -6.49 -6.82
C GLY A 107 -5.03 -5.67 -6.90
N LEU A 108 -3.91 -6.16 -6.35
CA LEU A 108 -2.64 -5.43 -6.22
C LEU A 108 -1.63 -5.90 -7.25
N PHE A 109 -1.08 -4.98 -8.04
CA PHE A 109 0.00 -5.25 -8.97
C PHE A 109 1.04 -4.12 -8.99
N LEU A 110 2.28 -4.46 -9.34
CA LEU A 110 3.33 -3.48 -9.61
C LEU A 110 3.11 -2.90 -11.00
N ASP A 111 2.97 -1.58 -11.07
CA ASP A 111 2.65 -0.88 -12.31
C ASP A 111 3.93 -0.45 -13.03
N MET A 112 4.82 0.27 -12.34
CA MET A 112 6.09 0.73 -12.89
C MET A 112 7.16 0.88 -11.80
N SER A 113 8.43 0.71 -12.16
CA SER A 113 9.58 1.07 -11.32
C SER A 113 10.37 2.19 -11.99
N TYR A 114 10.65 3.25 -11.24
CA TYR A 114 11.43 4.40 -11.70
C TYR A 114 12.86 4.33 -11.16
N PHE A 115 13.82 4.59 -12.04
CA PHE A 115 15.25 4.48 -11.75
C PHE A 115 15.99 5.84 -11.79
N ASP A 116 15.25 6.95 -11.82
CA ASP A 116 15.81 8.30 -12.00
C ASP A 116 16.92 8.60 -10.98
N LEU A 117 16.73 8.23 -9.72
CA LEU A 117 17.66 8.47 -8.61
C LEU A 117 18.95 7.67 -8.73
N ALA A 118 18.89 6.47 -9.32
CA ALA A 118 20.06 5.64 -9.55
C ALA A 118 20.86 6.15 -10.76
N CYS A 119 20.15 6.57 -11.82
CA CYS A 119 20.76 7.09 -13.04
C CYS A 119 21.35 8.50 -12.88
N SER A 120 20.88 9.30 -11.91
CA SER A 120 21.36 10.66 -11.67
C SER A 120 22.64 10.75 -10.84
N ARG A 121 23.23 9.61 -10.43
CA ARG A 121 24.48 9.58 -9.65
C ARG A 121 25.66 9.86 -10.58
N GLU A 122 26.58 10.74 -10.17
CA GLU A 122 27.72 11.21 -10.99
C GLU A 122 28.64 10.08 -11.53
N ASN A 123 28.57 8.87 -10.97
CA ASN A 123 29.33 7.70 -11.38
C ASN A 123 28.49 6.62 -12.09
N PHE A 124 27.32 6.96 -12.64
CA PHE A 124 26.50 6.00 -13.37
C PHE A 124 27.12 5.73 -14.76
N ALA A 125 27.84 4.61 -14.88
CA ALA A 125 28.61 4.23 -16.07
C ALA A 125 27.77 3.57 -17.19
N HIS A 126 26.45 3.57 -17.06
CA HIS A 126 25.53 2.90 -17.99
C HIS A 126 24.54 3.90 -18.58
N ASP A 127 23.95 3.53 -19.72
CA ASP A 127 22.91 4.32 -20.35
C ASP A 127 21.71 4.49 -19.40
N LYS A 128 21.13 5.69 -19.42
CA LYS A 128 19.97 6.05 -18.59
C LYS A 128 18.82 5.11 -18.88
N LEU A 129 18.32 4.43 -17.84
CA LEU A 129 17.27 3.44 -17.95
C LEU A 129 15.90 4.14 -17.83
N GLU A 130 15.27 4.41 -18.97
CA GLU A 130 14.03 5.18 -19.05
C GLU A 130 12.98 4.43 -19.89
N TRP A 131 11.80 4.24 -19.31
CA TRP A 131 10.63 3.62 -19.95
C TRP A 131 9.33 4.42 -19.74
N GLY A 132 9.42 5.53 -19.01
CA GLY A 132 8.29 6.41 -18.72
C GLY A 132 8.07 7.51 -19.76
N GLU A 133 8.82 7.52 -20.87
CA GLU A 133 8.63 8.52 -21.91
C GLU A 133 7.29 8.28 -22.63
N ASN A 134 6.36 9.23 -22.45
CA ASN A 134 5.02 9.15 -23.01
C ASN A 134 5.05 8.93 -24.52
N GLY A 135 4.33 7.90 -24.98
CA GLY A 135 4.23 7.55 -26.39
C GLY A 135 5.38 6.69 -26.93
N SER A 136 6.33 6.27 -26.09
CA SER A 136 7.34 5.28 -26.48
C SER A 136 6.71 3.91 -26.76
N ASP A 137 7.38 3.07 -27.57
CA ASP A 137 6.91 1.69 -27.82
C ASP A 137 6.80 0.87 -26.52
N ALA A 138 7.71 1.11 -25.57
CA ALA A 138 7.71 0.46 -24.26
C ALA A 138 6.44 0.83 -23.46
N THR A 139 6.12 2.12 -23.36
CA THR A 139 4.91 2.59 -22.66
C THR A 139 3.65 2.03 -23.30
N ARG A 140 3.59 2.01 -24.64
CA ARG A 140 2.45 1.41 -25.37
C ARG A 140 2.25 -0.07 -25.03
N ARG A 141 3.33 -0.86 -25.08
CA ARG A 141 3.28 -2.31 -24.78
C ARG A 141 2.92 -2.59 -23.32
N TRP A 142 3.44 -1.79 -22.39
CA TRP A 142 3.10 -1.87 -20.97
C TRP A 142 1.62 -1.57 -20.73
N GLU A 143 1.10 -0.48 -21.29
CA GLU A 143 -0.31 -0.12 -21.17
C GLU A 143 -1.25 -1.17 -21.77
N GLU A 144 -0.91 -1.70 -22.94
CA GLU A 144 -1.65 -2.77 -23.61
C GLU A 144 -1.69 -4.03 -22.74
N PHE A 145 -0.53 -4.46 -22.23
CA PHE A 145 -0.45 -5.62 -21.34
C PHE A 145 -1.24 -5.42 -20.04
N LYS A 146 -1.13 -4.24 -19.43
CA LYS A 146 -1.86 -3.86 -18.23
C LYS A 146 -3.37 -3.97 -18.45
N ARG A 147 -3.90 -3.37 -19.51
CA ARG A 147 -5.34 -3.40 -19.82
C ARG A 147 -5.80 -4.80 -20.21
N GLU A 148 -5.12 -5.45 -21.14
CA GLU A 148 -5.60 -6.69 -21.76
C GLU A 148 -5.41 -7.93 -20.90
N LYS A 149 -4.36 -7.97 -20.08
CA LYS A 149 -4.01 -9.16 -19.29
C LYS A 149 -4.25 -8.93 -17.81
N ILE A 150 -3.65 -7.91 -17.21
CA ILE A 150 -3.69 -7.72 -15.75
C ILE A 150 -5.10 -7.31 -15.31
N VAL A 151 -5.61 -6.18 -15.80
CA VAL A 151 -6.92 -5.65 -15.37
C VAL A 151 -8.04 -6.64 -15.71
N ASN A 152 -8.03 -7.20 -16.92
CA ASN A 152 -9.02 -8.22 -17.31
C ASN A 152 -8.98 -9.46 -16.41
N HIS A 153 -7.80 -9.94 -16.03
CA HIS A 153 -7.68 -11.08 -15.12
C HIS A 153 -8.24 -10.75 -13.74
N ILE A 154 -7.90 -9.59 -13.17
CA ILE A 154 -8.41 -9.14 -11.86
C ILE A 154 -9.94 -9.05 -11.88
N LEU A 155 -10.52 -8.44 -12.92
CA LEU A 155 -11.97 -8.29 -13.05
C LEU A 155 -12.68 -9.65 -13.20
N ALA A 156 -12.10 -10.57 -13.97
CA ALA A 156 -12.64 -11.91 -14.15
C ALA A 156 -12.55 -12.74 -12.86
N GLU A 157 -11.42 -12.68 -12.15
CA GLU A 157 -11.24 -13.37 -10.86
C GLU A 157 -12.23 -12.82 -9.83
N GLU A 158 -12.36 -11.51 -9.70
CA GLU A 158 -13.31 -10.92 -8.75
C GLU A 158 -14.78 -11.18 -9.10
N ALA A 159 -15.13 -11.25 -10.40
CA ALA A 159 -16.47 -11.64 -10.82
C ALA A 159 -16.85 -13.06 -10.37
N ASN A 160 -15.88 -13.97 -10.37
CA ASN A 160 -16.07 -15.38 -9.99
C ASN A 160 -15.94 -15.60 -8.48
N GLU A 161 -14.85 -15.11 -7.88
CA GLU A 161 -14.46 -15.42 -6.52
C GLU A 161 -14.91 -14.38 -5.50
N ARG A 162 -15.12 -13.13 -5.92
CA ARG A 162 -15.57 -12.03 -5.05
C ARG A 162 -14.68 -11.88 -3.81
N ASN A 163 -13.36 -11.98 -3.96
CA ASN A 163 -12.43 -12.01 -2.84
C ASN A 163 -12.50 -10.73 -2.01
N PHE A 164 -12.57 -9.58 -2.66
CA PHE A 164 -12.69 -8.30 -1.96
C PHE A 164 -14.03 -8.18 -1.21
N LEU A 165 -15.13 -8.63 -1.83
CA LEU A 165 -16.45 -8.60 -1.19
C LEU A 165 -16.54 -9.57 0.00
N LYS A 166 -16.00 -10.79 -0.13
CA LYS A 166 -15.88 -11.75 0.98
C LYS A 166 -15.09 -11.13 2.13
N TYR A 167 -13.96 -10.49 1.84
CA TYR A 167 -13.17 -9.76 2.83
C TYR A 167 -13.97 -8.65 3.52
N MET A 168 -14.69 -7.83 2.76
CA MET A 168 -15.53 -6.75 3.28
C MET A 168 -16.63 -7.27 4.21
N TYR A 169 -17.33 -8.33 3.79
CA TYR A 169 -18.33 -9.01 4.62
C TYR A 169 -17.72 -9.58 5.90
N HIS A 170 -16.51 -10.14 5.83
CA HIS A 170 -15.80 -10.57 7.03
C HIS A 170 -15.45 -9.39 7.94
N GLN A 171 -14.94 -8.27 7.41
CA GLN A 171 -14.65 -7.10 8.25
C GLN A 171 -15.90 -6.63 9.01
N GLU A 172 -17.04 -6.51 8.34
CA GLU A 172 -18.32 -6.09 8.95
C GLU A 172 -18.75 -6.99 10.11
N ASN A 173 -18.62 -8.31 9.92
CA ASN A 173 -19.05 -9.28 10.93
C ASN A 173 -18.01 -9.49 12.05
N PHE A 174 -16.72 -9.25 11.76
CA PHE A 174 -15.61 -9.44 12.72
C PHE A 174 -15.22 -8.17 13.49
N PHE A 175 -15.92 -7.03 13.33
CA PHE A 175 -15.78 -5.88 14.23
C PHE A 175 -16.12 -6.20 15.70
N THR A 176 -16.63 -7.39 15.97
CA THR A 176 -16.83 -7.96 17.30
C THR A 176 -15.57 -8.62 17.90
N THR A 177 -14.46 -8.72 17.15
CA THR A 177 -13.20 -9.28 17.68
C THR A 177 -12.52 -8.28 18.62
N PRO A 178 -12.32 -8.59 19.91
CA PRO A 178 -11.70 -7.66 20.84
C PRO A 178 -10.28 -7.26 20.39
N GLY A 179 -10.04 -5.97 20.16
CA GLY A 179 -8.70 -5.40 20.02
C GLY A 179 -8.20 -5.10 18.60
N VAL A 180 -8.95 -5.41 17.53
CA VAL A 180 -8.62 -4.91 16.18
C VAL A 180 -8.88 -3.40 16.14
N TYR A 181 -7.96 -2.63 15.55
CA TYR A 181 -7.98 -1.14 15.54
C TYR A 181 -7.91 -0.45 16.92
N LYS A 182 -7.67 -1.20 17.99
CA LYS A 182 -7.33 -0.61 19.28
C LYS A 182 -5.87 -0.18 19.25
N PHE A 183 -5.64 1.09 19.54
CA PHE A 183 -4.29 1.64 19.69
C PHE A 183 -3.79 1.38 21.11
N TYR A 184 -2.60 0.80 21.22
CA TYR A 184 -1.89 0.59 22.47
C TYR A 184 -0.65 1.47 22.45
N ALA A 185 -0.67 2.55 23.23
CA ALA A 185 0.48 3.44 23.35
C ALA A 185 1.71 2.66 23.81
N GLY A 186 2.83 2.87 23.12
CA GLY A 186 4.11 2.27 23.50
C GLY A 186 4.62 2.92 24.76
N GLN A 187 4.94 2.14 25.79
CA GLN A 187 5.79 2.62 26.87
C GLN A 187 7.25 2.35 26.48
N MET A 188 8.08 3.39 26.51
CA MET A 188 9.53 3.19 26.46
C MET A 188 9.96 2.60 27.80
N ASN A 189 10.23 1.30 27.86
CA ASN A 189 10.98 0.76 28.97
C ASN A 189 12.43 1.24 28.82
N ASN A 190 12.89 2.09 29.75
CA ASN A 190 14.30 2.41 29.91
C ASN A 190 15.04 1.14 30.34
N GLY A 191 15.46 0.33 29.37
CA GLY A 191 16.32 -0.84 29.60
C GLY A 191 15.86 -2.10 28.86
N THR A 192 16.81 -2.71 28.16
CA THR A 192 16.99 -4.16 27.95
C THR A 192 16.17 -4.97 26.93
N ASP A 193 15.36 -4.40 26.04
CA ASP A 193 14.58 -5.23 25.08
C ASP A 193 14.99 -5.19 23.60
N TRP A 194 16.05 -4.47 23.21
CA TRP A 194 16.48 -4.45 21.79
C TRP A 194 17.39 -5.62 21.39
N GLU A 195 18.01 -6.32 22.35
CA GLU A 195 18.87 -7.49 22.08
C GLU A 195 18.06 -8.80 21.89
N ALA A 196 16.83 -8.89 22.39
CA ALA A 196 16.02 -10.12 22.29
C ALA A 196 15.29 -10.30 20.94
N ALA A 197 15.07 -9.21 20.18
CA ALA A 197 14.42 -9.26 18.88
C ALA A 197 15.40 -9.40 17.69
N ALA A 198 16.70 -9.15 17.92
CA ALA A 198 17.76 -9.25 16.92
C ALA A 198 18.38 -10.66 16.90
N GLY A 199 17.56 -11.69 16.68
CA GLY A 199 18.03 -13.04 16.42
C GLY A 199 18.68 -13.15 15.03
N GLY A 200 19.99 -12.94 14.98
CA GLY A 200 20.94 -13.59 14.06
C GLY A 200 20.70 -13.46 12.55
N GLY A 201 21.43 -12.54 11.90
CA GLY A 201 21.56 -12.53 10.45
C GLY A 201 22.14 -11.23 9.89
N GLY A 202 23.39 -10.93 10.22
CA GLY A 202 24.13 -9.81 9.64
C GLY A 202 24.37 -10.01 8.15
N GLY A 203 23.51 -9.43 7.31
CA GLY A 203 23.72 -9.28 5.88
C GLY A 203 23.62 -7.80 5.51
N ALA A 204 24.77 -7.15 5.31
CA ALA A 204 24.83 -5.79 4.81
C ALA A 204 24.42 -5.74 3.33
N GLY A 205 23.12 -5.61 3.08
CA GLY A 205 22.56 -5.33 1.76
C GLY A 205 22.48 -3.83 1.53
N ARG A 206 23.35 -3.28 0.67
CA ARG A 206 23.19 -1.94 0.11
C ARG A 206 21.95 -1.94 -0.80
N GLY A 207 20.85 -1.37 -0.31
CA GLY A 207 19.64 -1.18 -1.10
C GLY A 207 19.86 -0.10 -2.16
N ALA A 208 19.66 -0.46 -3.42
CA ALA A 208 19.50 0.50 -4.50
C ALA A 208 18.14 1.21 -4.32
N ASP A 209 18.16 2.55 -4.27
CA ASP A 209 16.95 3.37 -4.26
C ASP A 209 16.29 3.31 -5.64
N SER A 210 15.28 2.46 -5.80
CA SER A 210 14.33 2.45 -6.94
C SER A 210 12.98 2.94 -6.44
N LYS A 211 12.31 3.85 -7.17
CA LYS A 211 10.91 4.19 -6.84
C LYS A 211 10.01 3.11 -7.41
N GLU A 212 8.95 2.74 -6.71
CA GLU A 212 7.95 1.78 -7.18
C GLU A 212 6.57 2.44 -7.17
N GLU A 213 5.86 2.31 -8.28
CA GLU A 213 4.45 2.63 -8.40
C GLU A 213 3.67 1.33 -8.44
N MET A 214 2.82 1.14 -7.43
CA MET A 214 1.91 0.01 -7.34
C MET A 214 0.48 0.53 -7.54
N THR A 215 -0.32 -0.24 -8.26
CA THR A 215 -1.74 0.06 -8.44
C THR A 215 -2.55 -1.03 -7.75
N THR A 216 -3.58 -0.62 -7.01
CA THR A 216 -4.50 -1.50 -6.30
C THR A 216 -5.94 -1.15 -6.65
N THR A 217 -6.76 -2.14 -6.96
CA THR A 217 -8.17 -1.93 -7.32
C THR A 217 -9.07 -2.35 -6.15
N MET A 218 -10.09 -1.55 -5.82
CA MET A 218 -11.06 -1.87 -4.77
C MET A 218 -12.48 -1.91 -5.31
N ALA A 219 -13.32 -2.80 -4.75
CA ALA A 219 -14.74 -2.87 -5.09
C ALA A 219 -15.50 -1.72 -4.42
N SER A 220 -16.36 -1.04 -5.18
CA SER A 220 -17.34 -0.08 -4.69
C SER A 220 -18.69 -0.78 -4.58
N THR A 221 -19.28 -0.82 -3.38
CA THR A 221 -20.70 -1.14 -3.19
C THR A 221 -21.44 0.16 -2.94
N THR A 222 -22.37 0.48 -3.84
CA THR A 222 -23.38 1.54 -3.68
C THR A 222 -24.44 1.15 -2.66
#